data_AF-A0A364JPQ1-F1
#
_entry.id   AF-A0A364JPQ1-F1
#
_cell.length_a   1.000
_cell.length_b   1.000
_cell.length_c   1.000
_cell.angle_alpha   90.00
_cell.angle_beta   90.00
_cell.angle_gamma   90.00
#
_symmetry.space_group_name_H-M   'P 1'
#
loop_
_entity.id
_entity.type
_entity.pdbx_description
1 polymer ?
#
loop_
_entity_poly.entity_id
_entity_poly.type
_entity_poly.pdbx_seq_one_letter_code
_entity_poly.pdbx_strand_id
1 'polypeptide(L)'
;MTKHIMSVNASMSLYRSTLVPGKLNLYDDVITFEAQGPLAGTEVKDTFLLDEIKSIKSGISTVPFRIAIMENNGESWLFDQVNRKEAKAFVEAYKATVG
;
A
#
# COMPACT_ATOMS: atom_id res chain seq x y z
N MET A 1 13.72 4.00 -16.35
CA MET A 1 13.21 5.11 -15.52
C MET A 1 11.86 4.65 -15.02
N THR A 2 11.72 4.49 -13.71
CA THR A 2 10.47 4.08 -13.08
C THR A 2 9.43 5.20 -13.20
N LYS A 3 8.28 4.91 -13.79
CA LYS A 3 7.21 5.89 -14.05
C LYS A 3 6.22 5.91 -12.88
N HIS A 4 6.07 7.07 -12.25
CA HIS A 4 5.03 7.27 -11.24
C HIS A 4 3.63 7.22 -11.87
N ILE A 5 2.74 6.43 -11.27
CA ILE A 5 1.36 6.24 -11.74
C ILE A 5 0.41 7.03 -10.85
N MET A 6 0.46 6.79 -9.53
CA MET A 6 -0.39 7.50 -8.57
C MET A 6 0.09 7.33 -7.14
N SER A 7 -0.53 8.07 -6.23
CA SER A 7 -0.30 7.95 -4.79
C SER A 7 -1.58 8.09 -4.00
N VAL A 8 -1.62 7.48 -2.82
CA VAL A 8 -2.72 7.61 -1.85
C VAL A 8 -2.16 7.79 -0.45
N ASN A 9 -2.88 8.54 0.38
CA ASN A 9 -2.57 8.61 1.81
C ASN A 9 -3.09 7.34 2.49
N ALA A 10 -2.23 6.70 3.27
CA ALA A 10 -2.54 5.43 3.91
C ALA A 10 -1.73 5.26 5.19
N SER A 11 -2.27 4.52 6.16
CA SER A 11 -1.55 4.15 7.36
C SER A 11 -1.21 2.66 7.35
N MET A 12 0.08 2.32 7.38
CA MET A 12 0.50 0.93 7.52
C MET A 12 0.11 0.41 8.91
N SER A 13 -0.59 -0.71 8.94
CA SER A 13 -1.02 -1.40 10.15
C SER A 13 0.06 -2.37 10.61
N LEU A 14 0.66 -2.09 11.77
CA LEU A 14 1.68 -2.92 12.40
C LEU A 14 1.10 -3.69 13.60
N TYR A 15 1.91 -4.61 14.14
CA TYR A 15 1.59 -5.38 15.34
C TYR A 15 1.16 -4.49 16.51
N ARG A 16 0.18 -4.95 17.31
CA ARG A 16 -0.47 -4.18 18.41
C ARG A 16 -1.27 -2.94 17.96
N SER A 17 -1.80 -2.94 16.74
CA SER A 17 -2.67 -1.87 16.24
C SER A 17 -1.99 -0.51 16.11
N THR A 18 -0.66 -0.48 16.01
CA THR A 18 0.07 0.74 15.69
C THR A 18 -0.15 1.07 14.21
N LEU A 19 -0.66 2.27 13.94
CA LEU A 19 -0.82 2.80 12.60
C LEU A 19 0.32 3.77 12.32
N VAL A 20 1.09 3.48 11.28
CA VAL A 20 2.15 4.37 10.79
C VAL A 20 1.59 5.15 9.60
N PRO A 21 1.28 6.45 9.74
CA PRO A 21 0.77 7.25 8.63
C PRO A 21 1.84 7.43 7.57
N GLY A 22 1.43 7.46 6.32
CA GLY A 22 2.34 7.62 5.20
C GLY A 22 1.63 7.75 3.86
N LYS A 23 2.42 7.57 2.81
CA LYS A 23 1.97 7.65 1.43
C LYS A 23 2.33 6.36 0.71
N LEU A 24 1.33 5.73 0.11
CA LEU A 24 1.51 4.56 -0.74
C LEU A 24 1.58 5.03 -2.19
N ASN A 25 2.70 4.78 -2.85
CA ASN A 25 3.00 5.20 -4.21
C ASN A 25 3.00 3.98 -5.13
N LEU A 26 2.32 4.08 -6.26
CA LEU A 26 2.36 3.08 -7.33
C LEU A 26 3.22 3.60 -8.48
N TYR A 27 4.16 2.78 -8.90
CA TYR A 27 4.94 2.95 -10.11
C TYR A 27 4.69 1.80 -11.08
N ASP A 28 5.32 1.84 -12.26
CA ASP A 28 5.17 0.81 -13.30
C ASP A 28 5.90 -0.51 -13.00
N ASP A 29 6.80 -0.54 -12.01
CA ASP A 29 7.58 -1.70 -11.60
C ASP A 29 7.48 -2.03 -10.10
N VAL A 30 7.00 -1.10 -9.28
CA VAL A 30 7.02 -1.20 -7.81
C VAL A 30 5.89 -0.44 -7.14
N ILE A 31 5.50 -0.89 -5.94
CA ILE A 31 4.76 -0.06 -4.97
C ILE A 31 5.73 0.32 -3.85
N THR A 32 5.76 1.60 -3.46
CA THR A 32 6.51 2.04 -2.27
C THR A 32 5.60 2.63 -1.21
N PHE A 33 6.02 2.54 0.04
CA PHE A 33 5.41 3.19 1.18
C PHE A 33 6.42 4.11 1.85
N GLU A 34 6.05 5.38 1.97
CA GLU A 34 6.85 6.41 2.64
C GLU A 34 6.14 6.81 3.94
N ALA A 35 6.70 6.47 5.09
CA ALA A 35 6.14 6.89 6.37
C ALA A 35 6.31 8.40 6.57
N GLN A 36 5.39 8.96 7.35
CA GLN A 36 5.41 10.37 7.74
C GLN A 36 5.66 10.52 9.24
N GLY A 37 6.27 11.64 9.61
CA GLY A 37 6.55 11.97 11.00
C GLY A 37 7.75 11.21 11.55
N PRO A 38 7.76 10.87 12.85
CA PRO A 38 8.95 10.34 13.54
C PRO A 38 9.48 9.01 13.00
N LEU A 39 8.69 8.27 12.22
CA LEU A 39 9.04 6.97 11.67
C LEU A 39 9.48 7.01 10.20
N ALA A 40 9.52 8.20 9.58
CA ALA A 40 9.99 8.37 8.21
C ALA A 40 11.44 7.85 8.07
N GLY A 41 11.68 6.97 7.09
CA GLY A 41 12.98 6.35 6.85
C GLY A 41 13.33 5.21 7.83
N THR A 42 12.38 4.76 8.64
CA THR A 42 12.53 3.61 9.56
C THR A 42 11.40 2.59 9.40
N GLU A 43 10.83 2.54 8.20
CA GLU A 43 9.73 1.67 7.84
C GLU A 43 10.13 0.19 7.98
N VAL A 44 9.25 -0.62 8.55
CA VAL A 44 9.47 -2.07 8.64
C VAL A 44 9.49 -2.71 7.25
N LYS A 45 8.77 -2.09 6.30
CA LYS A 45 8.72 -2.43 4.88
C LYS A 45 8.30 -1.17 4.13
N ASP A 46 9.02 -0.84 3.07
CA ASP A 46 8.78 0.35 2.25
C ASP A 46 8.62 0.01 0.76
N THR A 47 8.93 -1.22 0.34
CA THR A 47 9.04 -1.58 -1.07
C THR A 47 8.36 -2.92 -1.34
N PHE A 48 7.49 -2.96 -2.35
CA PHE A 48 6.76 -4.14 -2.81
C PHE A 48 6.94 -4.28 -4.32
N LEU A 49 7.74 -5.25 -4.76
CA LEU A 49 7.96 -5.51 -6.18
C LEU A 49 6.68 -6.12 -6.79
N LEU A 50 6.25 -5.62 -7.95
CA LEU A 50 4.94 -6.01 -8.52
C LEU A 50 4.89 -7.51 -8.86
N ASP A 51 6.00 -8.11 -9.26
CA ASP A 51 6.13 -9.54 -9.55
C ASP A 51 6.12 -10.43 -8.29
N GLU A 52 6.41 -9.84 -7.13
CA GLU A 52 6.31 -10.49 -5.81
C GLU A 52 4.92 -10.35 -5.19
N ILE A 53 4.02 -9.54 -5.75
CA ILE A 53 2.66 -9.35 -5.25
C ILE A 53 1.73 -10.44 -5.80
N LYS A 54 1.24 -11.28 -4.88
CA LYS A 54 0.22 -12.30 -5.18
C LYS A 54 -1.15 -11.70 -5.43
N SER A 55 -1.54 -10.70 -4.62
CA SER A 55 -2.80 -9.98 -4.84
C SER A 55 -2.85 -8.65 -4.10
N ILE A 56 -3.55 -7.67 -4.68
CA ILE A 56 -3.95 -6.44 -4.00
C ILE A 56 -5.48 -6.31 -3.97
N LYS A 57 -6.03 -5.89 -2.83
CA LYS A 57 -7.49 -5.72 -2.64
C LYS A 57 -7.81 -4.48 -1.82
N SER A 58 -8.93 -3.84 -2.14
CA SER A 58 -9.53 -2.79 -1.30
C SER A 58 -10.70 -3.36 -0.50
N GLY A 59 -10.87 -2.96 0.76
CA GLY A 59 -11.93 -3.51 1.62
C GLY A 59 -12.36 -2.59 2.76
N ILE A 60 -13.38 -3.04 3.49
CA ILE A 60 -13.86 -2.38 4.71
C ILE A 60 -12.90 -2.72 5.85
N SER A 61 -12.59 -1.74 6.70
CA SER A 61 -11.83 -1.91 7.94
C SER A 61 -12.58 -1.25 9.11
N THR A 62 -12.23 -1.63 10.34
CA THR A 62 -12.72 -0.95 11.57
C THR A 62 -12.10 0.43 11.75
N VAL A 63 -11.05 0.74 10.97
CA VAL A 63 -10.38 2.04 10.84
C VAL A 63 -10.36 2.43 9.35
N PRO A 64 -11.09 3.49 8.95
CA PRO A 64 -11.66 3.77 7.61
C PRO A 64 -11.55 2.67 6.53
N PHE A 65 -11.36 3.00 5.25
CA PHE A 65 -11.21 2.00 4.17
C PHE A 65 -9.77 1.48 4.12
N ARG A 66 -9.57 0.26 3.58
CA ARG A 66 -8.27 -0.43 3.58
C ARG A 66 -7.80 -0.82 2.17
N ILE A 67 -6.49 -0.82 1.97
CA ILE A 67 -5.78 -1.57 0.92
C ILE A 67 -5.00 -2.71 1.60
N ALA A 68 -5.07 -3.92 1.04
CA ALA A 68 -4.30 -5.07 1.50
C ALA A 68 -3.43 -5.59 0.36
N ILE A 69 -2.12 -5.69 0.59
CA ILE A 69 -1.13 -6.27 -0.33
C ILE A 69 -0.73 -7.63 0.25
N MET A 70 -0.90 -8.71 -0.51
CA MET A 70 -0.41 -10.05 -0.17
C MET A 70 0.73 -10.40 -1.11
N GLU A 71 1.89 -10.72 -0.55
CA GLU A 71 3.08 -11.13 -1.29
C GLU A 71 3.06 -12.65 -1.53
N ASN A 72 3.86 -13.12 -2.50
CA ASN A 72 3.96 -14.53 -2.89
C ASN A 72 4.47 -15.43 -1.76
N ASN A 73 5.26 -14.87 -0.85
CA ASN A 73 5.76 -15.54 0.37
C ASN A 73 4.66 -15.75 1.45
N GLY A 74 3.46 -15.22 1.25
CA GLY A 74 2.34 -15.32 2.19
C GLY A 74 2.24 -14.17 3.20
N GLU A 75 3.19 -13.22 3.19
CA GLU A 75 3.09 -12.00 4.01
C GLU A 75 1.97 -11.10 3.52
N SER A 76 1.33 -10.41 4.47
CA SER A 76 0.20 -9.52 4.21
C SER A 76 0.42 -8.17 4.88
N TRP A 77 0.36 -7.12 4.08
CA TRP A 77 0.56 -5.74 4.49
C TRP A 77 -0.74 -4.98 4.36
N LEU A 78 -1.17 -4.38 5.47
CA LEU A 78 -2.46 -3.73 5.58
C LEU A 78 -2.26 -2.23 5.67
N PHE A 79 -2.99 -1.50 4.85
CA PHE A 79 -2.96 -0.04 4.75
C PHE A 79 -4.36 0.48 5.07
N ASP A 80 -4.55 0.97 6.28
CA ASP A 80 -5.81 1.51 6.79
C ASP A 80 -5.90 3.03 6.57
N GLN A 81 -7.03 3.63 6.97
CA GLN A 81 -7.27 5.07 6.87
C GLN A 81 -7.22 5.64 5.44
N VAL A 82 -7.53 4.81 4.43
CA VAL A 82 -7.53 5.22 3.03
C VAL A 82 -8.91 5.74 2.63
N ASN A 83 -8.96 6.77 1.79
CA ASN A 83 -10.21 7.18 1.16
C ASN A 83 -10.77 6.04 0.28
N ARG A 84 -12.06 5.73 0.38
CA ARG A 84 -12.68 4.62 -0.36
C ARG A 84 -12.51 4.72 -1.88
N LYS A 85 -12.63 5.93 -2.45
CA LYS A 85 -12.50 6.14 -3.90
C LYS A 85 -11.05 5.95 -4.34
N GLU A 86 -10.11 6.51 -3.57
CA GLU A 86 -8.68 6.38 -3.82
C GLU A 86 -8.20 4.93 -3.69
N ALA A 87 -8.68 4.19 -2.69
CA ALA A 87 -8.33 2.78 -2.49
C ALA A 87 -8.75 1.91 -3.70
N LYS A 88 -9.93 2.17 -4.26
CA LYS A 88 -10.39 1.48 -5.46
C LYS A 88 -9.56 1.85 -6.68
N ALA A 89 -9.33 3.15 -6.89
CA ALA A 89 -8.51 3.65 -7.99
C ALA A 89 -7.08 3.08 -7.94
N PHE A 90 -6.50 2.95 -6.76
CA PHE A 90 -5.18 2.36 -6.56
C PHE A 90 -5.12 0.89 -6.98
N VAL A 91 -6.11 0.09 -6.56
CA VAL A 91 -6.21 -1.33 -6.93
C VAL A 91 -6.46 -1.50 -8.44
N GLU A 92 -7.28 -0.64 -9.03
CA GLU A 92 -7.55 -0.64 -10.47
C GLU A 92 -6.31 -0.25 -11.28
N ALA A 93 -5.58 0.78 -10.85
CA ALA A 93 -4.34 1.21 -11.47
C ALA A 93 -3.29 0.10 -11.42
N TYR A 94 -3.08 -0.55 -10.26
CA TYR A 94 -2.18 -1.70 -10.14
C TYR A 94 -2.52 -2.80 -11.15
N LYS A 95 -3.81 -3.16 -11.28
CA LYS A 95 -4.24 -4.21 -12.20
C LYS A 95 -3.98 -3.86 -13.66
N ALA A 96 -4.10 -2.58 -14.02
CA ALA A 96 -3.77 -2.11 -15.36
C ALA A 96 -2.26 -2.04 -15.62
N THR A 97 -1.44 -2.03 -14.56
CA THR A 97 0.03 -2.06 -14.66
C THR A 97 0.57 -3.48 -14.85
N VAL A 98 0.00 -4.48 -14.16
CA VAL A 98 0.49 -5.87 -14.19
C VAL A 98 -0.25 -6.79 -15.18
N GLY A 99 -1.38 -6.33 -15.74
CA GLY A 99 -2.19 -7.05 -16.72
C GLY A 99 -1.84 -6.67 -18.15
#